data_AF-G3MVF2-F1
#
_entry.id   AF-G3MVF2-F1
#
_cell.length_a   1.000
_cell.length_b   1.000
_cell.length_c   1.000
_cell.angle_alpha   90.00
_cell.angle_beta   90.00
_cell.angle_gamma   90.00
#
_symmetry.space_group_name_H-M   'P 1'
#
loop_
_entity.id
_entity.type
_entity.pdbx_description
1 polymer ?
#
loop_
_entity_poly.entity_id
_entity_poly.type
_entity_poly.pdbx_seq_one_letter_code
_entity_poly.pdbx_strand_id
1 'polypeptide(L)'
;ALAETPLTESGSVTLVGAGAGDAGLLTLNALRALNEADIILYDRLVSDTVLQMARRDAEQIEVGKSATGHSVRQEDIHTLMLQHARAGQRVVRLKGGDPFVFGRGGEELEFLRTHGIPYEVIPGITAALACAAYAGIPLTHRDHAQSLCLITAHCQSSLDTLNWVALAQERQTLAFYMGVAGLPTIQQRLCESGRAETT
;
A
#
# COMPACT_ATOMS: atom_id res chain seq x y z
N ALA A 1 -9.52 -41.58 -27.41
CA ALA A 1 -10.06 -40.40 -26.72
C ALA A 1 -9.11 -40.06 -25.58
N LEU A 2 -8.29 -39.03 -25.75
CA LEU A 2 -7.45 -38.52 -24.67
C LEU A 2 -8.38 -37.74 -23.74
N ALA A 3 -8.45 -38.15 -22.48
CA ALA A 3 -9.22 -37.45 -21.47
C ALA A 3 -8.62 -36.04 -21.29
N GLU A 4 -9.38 -35.02 -21.66
CA GLU A 4 -9.13 -33.66 -21.21
C GLU A 4 -9.36 -33.66 -19.70
N THR A 5 -8.27 -33.70 -18.93
CA THR A 5 -8.29 -33.33 -17.53
C THR A 5 -8.86 -31.91 -17.48
N PRO A 6 -9.94 -31.63 -16.73
CA PRO A 6 -10.38 -30.25 -16.57
C PRO A 6 -9.19 -29.49 -15.97
N LEU A 7 -8.71 -28.48 -16.67
CA LEU A 7 -7.88 -27.45 -16.05
C LEU A 7 -8.77 -26.88 -14.95
N THR A 8 -8.62 -27.35 -13.72
CA THR A 8 -9.09 -26.60 -12.56
C THR A 8 -8.43 -25.23 -12.71
N GLU A 9 -9.20 -24.21 -13.12
CA GLU A 9 -8.71 -22.85 -13.21
C GLU A 9 -8.17 -22.50 -11.83
N SER A 10 -6.84 -22.50 -11.71
CA SER A 10 -6.18 -22.07 -10.49
C SER A 10 -6.58 -20.62 -10.26
N GLY A 11 -7.03 -20.32 -9.05
CA GLY A 11 -7.39 -18.96 -8.67
C GLY A 11 -6.18 -18.04 -8.77
N SER A 12 -6.43 -16.75 -8.66
CA SER A 12 -5.41 -15.71 -8.83
C SER A 12 -5.50 -14.68 -7.72
N VAL A 13 -4.41 -13.94 -7.52
CA VAL A 13 -4.36 -12.85 -6.54
C VAL A 13 -3.97 -11.56 -7.23
N THR A 14 -4.84 -10.55 -7.17
CA THR A 14 -4.54 -9.21 -7.66
C THR A 14 -4.29 -8.28 -6.48
N LEU A 15 -3.07 -7.75 -6.36
CA LEU A 15 -2.76 -6.69 -5.40
C LEU A 15 -3.20 -5.36 -5.99
N VAL A 16 -4.11 -4.66 -5.30
CA VAL A 16 -4.76 -3.46 -5.81
C VAL A 16 -4.50 -2.28 -4.90
N GLY A 17 -3.97 -1.19 -5.45
CA GLY A 17 -3.92 0.10 -4.77
C GLY A 17 -5.29 0.78 -4.75
N ALA A 18 -5.83 1.01 -3.55
CA ALA A 18 -7.10 1.68 -3.30
C ALA A 18 -7.02 3.21 -3.45
N GLY A 19 -5.82 3.77 -3.56
CA GLY A 19 -5.62 5.22 -3.46
C GLY A 19 -5.73 5.73 -2.01
N ALA A 20 -5.67 7.04 -1.85
CA ALA A 20 -5.54 7.69 -0.53
C ALA A 20 -6.89 7.96 0.18
N GLY A 21 -7.95 7.21 -0.16
CA GLY A 21 -9.25 7.23 0.54
C GLY A 21 -10.42 7.71 -0.31
N ASP A 22 -10.23 8.69 -1.20
CA ASP A 22 -11.28 9.10 -2.14
C ASP A 22 -11.48 8.01 -3.22
N ALA A 23 -12.72 7.52 -3.38
CA ALA A 23 -13.08 6.54 -4.40
C ALA A 23 -12.82 7.05 -5.83
N GLY A 24 -12.82 8.37 -6.05
CA GLY A 24 -12.44 8.99 -7.32
C GLY A 24 -10.96 8.81 -7.69
N LEU A 25 -10.11 8.40 -6.75
CA LEU A 25 -8.70 8.08 -6.99
C LEU A 25 -8.47 6.62 -7.39
N LEU A 26 -9.51 5.79 -7.43
CA LEU A 26 -9.40 4.44 -7.96
C LEU A 26 -9.04 4.49 -9.44
N THR A 27 -8.08 3.65 -9.83
CA THR A 27 -7.79 3.44 -11.26
C THR A 27 -8.90 2.61 -11.89
N LEU A 28 -9.08 2.72 -13.21
CA LEU A 28 -10.05 1.89 -13.93
C LEU A 28 -9.75 0.39 -13.77
N ASN A 29 -8.46 0.02 -13.71
CA ASN A 29 -8.04 -1.36 -13.47
C ASN A 29 -8.41 -1.81 -12.04
N ALA A 30 -8.24 -0.94 -11.03
CA ALA A 30 -8.65 -1.24 -9.65
C ALA A 30 -10.16 -1.47 -9.57
N LEU A 31 -10.95 -0.58 -10.18
CA LEU A 31 -12.40 -0.74 -10.22
C LEU A 31 -12.82 -2.04 -10.92
N ARG A 32 -12.19 -2.39 -12.05
CA ARG A 32 -12.43 -3.66 -12.74
C ARG A 32 -12.12 -4.86 -11.84
N ALA A 33 -10.95 -4.88 -11.21
CA ALA A 33 -10.56 -5.96 -10.30
C ALA A 33 -11.54 -6.12 -9.14
N LEU A 34 -12.00 -5.01 -8.54
CA LEU A 34 -13.00 -5.03 -7.47
C LEU A 34 -14.38 -5.56 -7.91
N ASN A 35 -14.72 -5.39 -9.18
CA ASN A 35 -15.97 -5.91 -9.76
C ASN A 35 -15.85 -7.34 -10.27
N GLU A 36 -14.63 -7.85 -10.43
CA GLU A 36 -14.35 -9.23 -10.80
C GLU A 36 -13.99 -10.09 -9.58
N ALA A 37 -13.63 -9.51 -8.43
CA ALA A 37 -13.22 -10.25 -7.25
C ALA A 37 -14.31 -11.21 -6.74
N ASP A 38 -13.95 -12.43 -6.38
CA ASP A 38 -14.84 -13.32 -5.61
C ASP A 38 -14.68 -13.04 -4.10
N ILE A 39 -13.46 -12.64 -3.70
CA ILE A 39 -13.14 -12.24 -2.33
C ILE A 39 -12.16 -11.06 -2.31
N ILE A 40 -12.36 -10.15 -1.36
CA ILE A 40 -11.57 -8.93 -1.18
C ILE A 40 -10.99 -8.93 0.23
N LEU A 41 -9.66 -9.03 0.31
CA LEU A 41 -8.90 -8.90 1.55
C LEU A 41 -8.36 -7.47 1.65
N TYR A 42 -8.90 -6.66 2.56
CA TYR A 42 -8.59 -5.23 2.61
C TYR A 42 -7.96 -4.77 3.92
N ASP A 43 -7.09 -3.77 3.83
CA ASP A 43 -6.53 -3.10 5.00
C ASP A 43 -7.51 -2.10 5.61
N ARG A 44 -7.42 -1.88 6.93
CA ARG A 44 -8.21 -0.89 7.66
C ARG A 44 -8.11 0.55 7.13
N LEU A 45 -7.07 0.88 6.36
CA LEU A 45 -6.88 2.22 5.77
C LEU A 45 -7.74 2.44 4.51
N VAL A 46 -8.37 1.40 3.99
CA VAL A 46 -9.29 1.52 2.86
C VAL A 46 -10.62 2.11 3.34
N SER A 47 -11.13 3.11 2.63
CA SER A 47 -12.38 3.79 3.00
C SER A 47 -13.61 2.98 2.61
N ASP A 48 -14.70 3.16 3.37
CA ASP A 48 -16.00 2.55 3.05
C ASP A 48 -16.49 2.92 1.65
N THR A 49 -16.22 4.16 1.20
CA THR A 49 -16.59 4.61 -0.15
C THR A 49 -15.87 3.83 -1.25
N VAL A 50 -14.63 3.39 -1.01
CA VAL A 50 -13.92 2.50 -1.94
C VAL A 50 -14.49 1.09 -1.90
N LEU A 51 -14.78 0.55 -0.71
CA LEU A 51 -15.34 -0.80 -0.56
C LEU A 51 -16.74 -0.92 -1.20
N GLN A 52 -17.51 0.17 -1.21
CA GLN A 52 -18.82 0.24 -1.88
C GLN A 52 -18.74 0.16 -3.41
N MET A 53 -17.56 0.36 -4.01
CA MET A 53 -17.35 0.24 -5.47
C MET A 53 -17.16 -1.20 -5.93
N ALA A 54 -16.96 -2.14 -4.99
CA ALA A 54 -16.84 -3.55 -5.29
C ALA A 54 -18.18 -4.18 -5.67
N ARG A 55 -18.13 -5.35 -6.32
CA ARG A 55 -19.35 -6.12 -6.59
C ARG A 55 -20.01 -6.53 -5.27
N ARG A 56 -21.35 -6.49 -5.25
CA ARG A 56 -22.16 -6.65 -4.03
C ARG A 56 -22.09 -8.03 -3.39
N ASP A 57 -21.75 -9.04 -4.18
CA ASP A 57 -21.68 -10.45 -3.80
C ASP A 57 -20.24 -10.93 -3.53
N ALA A 58 -19.23 -10.06 -3.67
CA ALA A 58 -17.87 -10.37 -3.24
C ALA A 58 -17.82 -10.43 -1.71
N GLU A 59 -17.20 -11.48 -1.18
CA GLU A 59 -16.90 -11.56 0.25
C GLU A 59 -15.82 -10.52 0.60
N GLN A 60 -16.00 -9.79 1.69
CA GLN A 60 -15.05 -8.75 2.12
C GLN A 60 -14.50 -9.08 3.51
N ILE A 61 -13.18 -9.21 3.63
CA ILE A 61 -12.50 -9.56 4.88
C ILE A 61 -11.48 -8.46 5.21
N GLU A 62 -11.67 -7.79 6.35
CA GLU A 62 -10.69 -6.86 6.88
C GLU A 62 -9.50 -7.64 7.46
N VAL A 63 -8.29 -7.34 6.99
CA VAL A 63 -7.03 -7.98 7.43
C VAL A 63 -6.07 -7.00 8.13
N GLY A 64 -6.55 -5.79 8.43
CA GLY A 64 -5.77 -4.72 9.06
C GLY A 64 -5.46 -4.94 10.54
N LYS A 65 -4.45 -4.24 11.06
CA LYS A 65 -4.14 -4.24 12.50
C LYS A 65 -5.22 -3.48 13.28
N SER A 66 -5.97 -4.18 14.15
CA SER A 66 -6.82 -3.53 15.15
C SER A 66 -5.98 -2.85 16.22
N ALA A 67 -6.42 -1.68 16.69
CA ALA A 67 -5.83 -0.98 17.84
C ALA A 67 -6.04 -1.73 19.17
N THR A 68 -6.90 -2.75 19.21
CA THR A 68 -7.32 -3.48 20.43
C THR A 68 -6.72 -4.88 20.59
N GLY A 69 -5.63 -5.21 19.89
CA GLY A 69 -4.72 -6.29 20.31
C GLY A 69 -4.79 -7.62 19.57
N HIS A 70 -5.65 -7.78 18.56
CA HIS A 70 -5.59 -8.91 17.64
C HIS A 70 -5.16 -8.40 16.26
N SER A 71 -3.85 -8.20 16.09
CA SER A 71 -3.25 -7.92 14.79
C SER A 71 -3.19 -9.23 14.01
N VAL A 72 -3.82 -9.29 12.84
CA VAL A 72 -3.52 -10.34 11.86
C VAL A 72 -2.03 -10.22 11.52
N ARG A 73 -1.26 -11.30 11.69
CA ARG A 73 0.16 -11.29 11.31
C ARG A 73 0.23 -11.38 9.79
N GLN A 74 1.31 -10.88 9.21
CA GLN A 74 1.49 -10.93 7.74
C GLN A 74 1.38 -12.36 7.20
N GLU A 75 1.89 -13.33 7.95
CA GLU A 75 1.78 -14.77 7.66
C GLU A 75 0.33 -15.26 7.57
N ASP A 76 -0.56 -14.70 8.38
CA ASP A 76 -1.97 -15.08 8.39
C ASP A 76 -2.67 -14.52 7.12
N ILE A 77 -2.33 -13.29 6.70
CA ILE A 77 -2.80 -12.69 5.43
C ILE A 77 -2.30 -13.52 4.23
N HIS A 78 -1.03 -13.91 4.24
CA HIS A 78 -0.43 -14.78 3.22
C HIS A 78 -1.18 -16.11 3.12
N THR A 79 -1.45 -16.74 4.27
CA THR A 79 -2.19 -17.99 4.35
C THR A 79 -3.60 -17.84 3.77
N LEU A 80 -4.30 -16.76 4.09
CA LEU A 80 -5.65 -16.49 3.59
C LEU A 80 -5.67 -16.31 2.07
N MET A 81 -4.74 -15.51 1.52
CA MET A 81 -4.60 -15.36 0.06
C MET A 81 -4.35 -16.71 -0.63
N LEU A 82 -3.46 -17.53 -0.07
CA LEU A 82 -3.13 -18.84 -0.63
C LEU A 82 -4.32 -19.79 -0.60
N GLN A 83 -5.07 -19.82 0.50
CA GLN A 83 -6.25 -20.67 0.67
C GLN A 83 -7.31 -20.36 -0.39
N HIS A 84 -7.70 -19.10 -0.53
CA HIS A 84 -8.72 -18.69 -1.50
C HIS A 84 -8.26 -18.87 -2.95
N ALA A 85 -7.00 -18.54 -3.26
CA ALA A 85 -6.47 -18.75 -4.61
C ALA A 85 -6.42 -20.24 -4.98
N ARG A 86 -6.04 -21.13 -4.05
CA ARG A 86 -6.06 -22.59 -4.27
C ARG A 86 -7.48 -23.16 -4.39
N ALA A 87 -8.47 -22.48 -3.84
CA ALA A 87 -9.88 -22.81 -4.02
C ALA A 87 -10.44 -22.36 -5.39
N GLY A 88 -9.62 -21.78 -6.28
CA GLY A 88 -10.05 -21.32 -7.59
C GLY A 88 -10.61 -19.91 -7.63
N GLN A 89 -10.55 -19.17 -6.51
CA GLN A 89 -11.18 -17.85 -6.40
C GLN A 89 -10.27 -16.74 -6.95
N ARG A 90 -10.90 -15.68 -7.49
CA ARG A 90 -10.23 -14.42 -7.81
C ARG A 90 -10.13 -13.56 -6.56
N VAL A 91 -8.94 -13.53 -5.97
CA VAL A 91 -8.66 -12.82 -4.72
C VAL A 91 -8.17 -11.42 -5.06
N VAL A 92 -8.82 -10.39 -4.51
CA VAL A 92 -8.26 -9.04 -4.50
C VAL A 92 -7.66 -8.76 -3.14
N ARG A 93 -6.37 -8.43 -3.13
CA ARG A 93 -5.67 -7.88 -1.97
C ARG A 93 -5.69 -6.36 -2.07
N LEU A 94 -6.67 -5.71 -1.46
CA LEU A 94 -6.89 -4.27 -1.55
C LEU A 94 -6.10 -3.52 -0.47
N LYS A 95 -5.23 -2.62 -0.90
CA LYS A 95 -4.24 -1.95 -0.04
C LYS A 95 -4.40 -0.43 -0.14
N GLY A 96 -4.36 0.26 0.99
CA GLY A 96 -4.42 1.73 1.01
C GLY A 96 -3.25 2.36 0.25
N GLY A 97 -3.52 3.41 -0.52
CA GLY A 97 -2.50 4.05 -1.37
C GLY A 97 -2.04 3.16 -2.52
N ASP A 98 -0.74 2.87 -2.56
CA ASP A 98 -0.10 2.02 -3.56
C ASP A 98 0.47 0.74 -2.91
N PRO A 99 0.33 -0.45 -3.53
CA PRO A 99 0.83 -1.71 -2.95
C PRO A 99 2.32 -1.72 -2.61
N PHE A 100 3.14 -0.95 -3.33
CA PHE A 100 4.59 -0.97 -3.25
C PHE A 100 5.20 0.26 -2.55
N VAL A 101 4.40 1.27 -2.20
CA VAL A 101 4.87 2.39 -1.38
C VAL A 101 4.55 2.12 0.08
N PHE A 102 5.52 1.55 0.81
CA PHE A 102 5.41 1.17 2.23
C PHE A 102 4.23 0.24 2.58
N GLY A 103 3.65 -0.42 1.57
CA GLY A 103 2.50 -1.32 1.71
C GLY A 103 2.85 -2.78 1.92
N ARG A 104 4.13 -3.17 1.90
CA ARG A 104 4.62 -4.57 1.97
C ARG A 104 4.15 -5.48 0.82
N GLY A 105 3.69 -4.92 -0.30
CA GLY A 105 3.26 -5.72 -1.45
C GLY A 105 4.37 -6.60 -2.02
N GLY A 106 5.65 -6.20 -1.88
CA GLY A 106 6.78 -7.03 -2.28
C GLY A 106 6.87 -8.36 -1.52
N GLU A 107 6.64 -8.34 -0.21
CA GLU A 107 6.63 -9.55 0.64
C GLU A 107 5.48 -10.48 0.25
N GLU A 108 4.30 -9.89 -0.01
CA GLU A 108 3.11 -10.63 -0.45
C GLU A 108 3.37 -11.31 -1.81
N LEU A 109 4.02 -10.63 -2.76
CA LEU A 109 4.38 -11.22 -4.05
C LEU A 109 5.42 -12.35 -3.95
N GLU A 110 6.45 -12.18 -3.13
CA GLU A 110 7.46 -13.22 -2.92
C GLU A 110 6.82 -14.51 -2.42
N PHE A 111 5.89 -14.37 -1.47
CA PHE A 111 5.13 -15.48 -0.94
C PHE A 111 4.27 -16.17 -2.02
N LEU A 112 3.50 -15.40 -2.80
CA LEU A 112 2.65 -15.94 -3.88
C LEU A 112 3.48 -16.65 -4.94
N ARG A 113 4.62 -16.07 -5.33
CA ARG A 113 5.56 -16.64 -6.30
C ARG A 113 6.12 -17.98 -5.81
N THR A 114 6.50 -18.06 -4.54
CA THR A 114 7.03 -19.29 -3.92
C THR A 114 6.02 -20.43 -3.95
N HIS A 115 4.72 -20.11 -3.92
CA HIS A 115 3.64 -21.09 -3.94
C HIS A 115 3.02 -21.32 -5.32
N GLY A 116 3.57 -20.72 -6.38
CA GLY A 116 3.09 -20.88 -7.75
C GLY A 116 1.70 -20.29 -8.01
N ILE A 117 1.29 -19.28 -7.24
CA ILE A 117 -0.01 -18.61 -7.43
C ILE A 117 0.12 -17.50 -8.48
N PRO A 118 -0.71 -17.48 -9.54
CA PRO A 118 -0.76 -16.38 -10.49
C PRO A 118 -1.14 -15.06 -9.79
N TYR A 119 -0.44 -13.98 -10.13
CA TYR A 119 -0.74 -12.67 -9.56
C TYR A 119 -0.59 -11.52 -10.56
N GLU A 120 -1.28 -10.43 -10.25
CA GLU A 120 -1.17 -9.12 -10.91
C GLU A 120 -1.00 -8.03 -9.85
N VAL A 121 -0.34 -6.92 -10.21
CA VAL A 121 -0.28 -5.72 -9.37
C VAL A 121 -0.88 -4.55 -10.12
N ILE A 122 -1.89 -3.93 -9.51
CA ILE A 122 -2.53 -2.73 -9.99
C ILE A 122 -2.07 -1.55 -9.10
N PRO A 123 -1.31 -0.60 -9.66
CA PRO A 123 -0.81 0.53 -8.89
C PRO A 123 -1.95 1.45 -8.44
N GLY A 124 -1.71 2.19 -7.36
CA GLY A 124 -2.64 3.16 -6.81
C GLY A 124 -2.01 4.54 -6.61
N ILE A 125 -2.84 5.55 -6.42
CA ILE A 125 -2.35 6.90 -6.09
C ILE A 125 -1.88 6.91 -4.63
N THR A 126 -0.56 7.01 -4.43
CA THR A 126 0.02 7.01 -3.09
C THR A 126 -0.32 8.26 -2.27
N ALA A 127 -0.32 8.14 -0.95
CA ALA A 127 -0.78 9.18 -0.02
C ALA A 127 -0.01 10.50 -0.16
N ALA A 128 1.32 10.45 -0.34
CA ALA A 128 2.11 11.68 -0.52
C ALA A 128 1.61 12.51 -1.70
N LEU A 129 1.32 11.87 -2.83
CA LEU A 129 0.86 12.57 -4.03
C LEU A 129 -0.56 13.12 -3.85
N ALA A 130 -1.48 12.28 -3.37
CA ALA A 130 -2.88 12.68 -3.19
C ALA A 130 -3.05 13.79 -2.15
N CYS A 131 -2.46 13.62 -0.96
CA CYS A 131 -2.56 14.60 0.11
C CYS A 131 -1.96 15.94 -0.30
N ALA A 132 -0.81 15.94 -0.98
CA ALA A 132 -0.17 17.15 -1.44
C ALA A 132 -1.02 17.88 -2.49
N ALA A 133 -1.57 17.14 -3.48
CA ALA A 133 -2.48 17.71 -4.47
C ALA A 133 -3.74 18.32 -3.82
N TYR A 134 -4.38 17.61 -2.90
CA TYR A 134 -5.60 18.09 -2.22
C TYR A 134 -5.32 19.25 -1.25
N ALA A 135 -4.10 19.35 -0.71
CA ALA A 135 -3.67 20.47 0.10
C ALA A 135 -3.17 21.68 -0.72
N GLY A 136 -3.11 21.57 -2.06
CA GLY A 136 -2.55 22.62 -2.92
C GLY A 136 -1.03 22.76 -2.83
N ILE A 137 -0.33 21.70 -2.39
CA ILE A 137 1.13 21.67 -2.21
C ILE A 137 1.73 20.83 -3.34
N PRO A 138 2.38 21.42 -4.35
CA PRO A 138 3.08 20.64 -5.37
C PRO A 138 4.32 19.97 -4.75
N LEU A 139 4.48 18.65 -4.97
CA LEU A 139 5.64 17.91 -4.45
C LEU A 139 6.96 18.28 -5.12
N THR A 140 6.91 18.82 -6.34
CA THR A 140 8.07 19.33 -7.05
C THR A 140 7.76 20.70 -7.61
N HIS A 141 8.77 21.56 -7.65
CA HIS A 141 8.68 22.87 -8.28
C HIS A 141 10.06 23.29 -8.73
N ARG A 142 10.17 23.77 -9.96
CA ARG A 142 11.43 24.15 -10.63
C ARG A 142 12.35 25.00 -9.74
N ASP A 143 11.75 25.93 -9.01
CA ASP A 143 12.47 26.89 -8.16
C ASP A 143 12.63 26.42 -6.70
N HIS A 144 11.89 25.39 -6.25
CA HIS A 144 11.86 24.97 -4.84
C HIS A 144 12.34 23.54 -4.59
N ALA A 145 11.98 22.57 -5.43
CA ALA A 145 12.28 21.16 -5.21
C ALA A 145 12.54 20.43 -6.53
N GLN A 146 13.75 19.93 -6.70
CA GLN A 146 14.18 19.12 -7.85
C GLN A 146 14.15 17.61 -7.54
N SER A 147 13.97 17.26 -6.28
CA SER A 147 13.85 15.87 -5.82
C SER A 147 12.70 15.72 -4.82
N LEU A 148 12.16 14.50 -4.78
CA LEU A 148 11.16 14.05 -3.83
C LEU A 148 11.70 12.80 -3.14
N CYS A 149 11.71 12.80 -1.81
CA CYS A 149 12.06 11.64 -1.01
C CYS A 149 10.83 11.14 -0.25
N LEU A 150 10.46 9.87 -0.47
CA LEU A 150 9.43 9.20 0.32
C LEU A 150 10.13 8.39 1.41
N ILE A 151 9.78 8.63 2.68
CA ILE A 151 10.43 8.03 3.83
C ILE A 151 9.39 7.38 4.73
N THR A 152 9.65 6.18 5.25
CA THR A 152 8.89 5.64 6.38
C THR A 152 9.56 6.04 7.68
N ALA A 153 8.78 6.58 8.61
CA ALA A 153 9.22 6.84 9.97
C ALA A 153 8.90 5.68 10.93
N HIS A 154 8.28 4.61 10.42
CA HIS A 154 8.07 3.35 11.12
C HIS A 154 9.08 2.32 10.61
N CYS A 155 10.28 2.34 11.18
CA CYS A 155 11.34 1.39 10.88
C CYS A 155 11.26 0.19 11.83
N GLN A 156 11.46 -1.03 11.31
CA GLN A 156 11.53 -2.25 12.12
C GLN A 156 12.71 -2.23 13.13
N SER A 157 13.74 -1.42 12.86
CA SER A 157 14.98 -1.31 13.65
C SER A 157 15.09 0.01 14.41
N SER A 158 15.21 1.15 13.72
CA SER A 158 15.22 2.51 14.30
C SER A 158 15.17 3.57 13.19
N LEU A 159 14.68 4.77 13.54
CA LEU A 159 14.86 5.99 12.74
C LEU A 159 16.34 6.36 12.55
N ASP A 160 17.25 5.88 13.41
CA ASP A 160 18.69 6.17 13.34
C ASP A 160 19.39 5.55 12.12
N THR A 161 18.70 4.69 11.37
CA THR A 161 19.23 4.11 10.12
C THR A 161 19.12 5.07 8.93
N LEU A 162 18.37 6.17 9.05
CA LEU A 162 18.21 7.15 7.99
C LEU A 162 19.46 8.02 7.83
N ASN A 163 19.80 8.35 6.59
CA ASN A 163 20.86 9.31 6.28
C ASN A 163 20.34 10.74 6.46
N TRP A 164 20.36 11.24 7.69
CA TRP A 164 19.84 12.55 8.05
C TRP A 164 20.55 13.70 7.35
N VAL A 165 21.86 13.58 7.09
CA VAL A 165 22.64 14.59 6.34
C VAL A 165 22.14 14.72 4.90
N ALA A 166 21.74 13.62 4.26
CA ALA A 166 21.15 13.65 2.92
C ALA A 166 19.72 14.23 2.94
N LEU A 167 18.92 13.90 3.95
CA LEU A 167 17.55 14.42 4.10
C LEU A 167 17.52 15.92 4.44
N ALA A 168 18.56 16.43 5.11
CA ALA A 168 18.67 17.84 5.46
C ALA A 168 19.09 18.75 4.28
N GLN A 169 19.55 18.18 3.15
CA GLN A 169 19.92 18.98 1.98
C GLN A 169 18.75 19.85 1.51
N GLU A 170 19.06 21.02 0.97
CA GLU A 170 18.07 21.95 0.43
C GLU A 170 17.49 21.45 -0.91
N ARG A 171 16.48 22.17 -1.41
CA ARG A 171 15.88 21.96 -2.74
C ARG A 171 15.27 20.57 -2.96
N GLN A 172 14.72 19.99 -1.91
CA GLN A 172 14.00 18.71 -1.94
C GLN A 172 12.73 18.74 -1.10
N THR A 173 11.75 17.96 -1.52
CA THR A 173 10.53 17.69 -0.75
C THR A 173 10.68 16.36 -0.03
N LEU A 174 10.45 16.36 1.29
CA LEU A 174 10.42 15.13 2.09
C LEU A 174 8.97 14.78 2.41
N ALA A 175 8.56 13.55 2.12
CA ALA A 175 7.25 13.02 2.50
C ALA A 175 7.43 11.85 3.47
N PHE A 176 7.16 12.10 4.75
CA PHE A 176 7.24 11.09 5.81
C PHE A 176 5.92 10.34 5.98
N TYR A 177 5.95 9.03 5.78
CA TYR A 177 4.87 8.09 6.05
C TYR A 177 4.99 7.58 7.48
N MET A 178 3.85 7.35 8.13
CA MET A 178 3.79 6.82 9.51
C MET A 178 4.62 7.64 10.52
N GLY A 179 4.80 8.95 10.28
CA GLY A 179 5.72 9.81 11.04
C GLY A 179 5.12 10.60 12.18
N VAL A 180 3.80 10.58 12.37
CA VAL A 180 3.12 11.43 13.38
C VAL A 180 3.70 11.22 14.78
N ALA A 181 3.88 9.96 15.21
CA ALA A 181 4.42 9.65 16.53
C ALA A 181 5.91 10.00 16.67
N GLY A 182 6.68 9.97 15.58
CA GLY A 182 8.12 10.26 15.54
C GLY A 182 8.45 11.71 15.19
N LEU A 183 7.45 12.58 15.04
CA LEU A 183 7.62 13.94 14.51
C LEU A 183 8.64 14.78 15.32
N PRO A 184 8.64 14.77 16.66
CA PRO A 184 9.64 15.52 17.43
C PRO A 184 11.08 15.08 17.12
N THR A 185 11.30 13.77 17.00
CA THR A 185 12.61 13.21 16.67
C THR A 185 13.02 13.54 15.24
N ILE A 186 12.10 13.46 14.28
CA ILE A 186 12.36 13.82 12.88
C ILE A 186 12.79 15.29 12.79
N GLN A 187 12.06 16.19 13.45
CA GLN A 187 12.39 17.61 13.48
C GLN A 187 13.77 17.85 14.08
N GLN A 188 14.04 17.28 15.26
CA GLN A 188 15.33 17.41 15.94
C GLN A 188 16.49 16.94 15.03
N ARG A 189 16.38 15.75 14.44
CA ARG A 189 17.44 15.18 13.59
C ARG A 189 17.70 15.99 12.32
N LEU A 190 16.65 16.52 11.70
CA LEU A 190 16.79 17.39 10.52
C LEU A 190 17.50 18.70 10.88
N CYS A 191 17.13 19.32 12.01
CA CYS A 191 17.76 20.56 12.48
C CYS A 191 19.24 20.33 12.85
N GLU A 192 19.53 19.26 13.60
CA GLU A 192 20.91 18.84 13.93
C GLU A 192 21.76 18.58 12.68
N SER A 193 21.12 18.18 11.58
CA SER A 193 21.78 17.87 10.31
C SER A 193 21.86 19.06 9.34
N GLY A 194 21.45 20.26 9.77
CA GLY A 194 21.61 21.51 9.03
C GLY A 194 20.35 22.03 8.31
N ARG A 195 19.18 21.43 8.53
CA ARG A 195 17.91 21.99 8.04
C ARG A 195 17.50 23.19 8.91
N ALA A 196 17.04 24.27 8.29
CA ALA A 196 16.60 25.45 9.02
C ALA A 196 15.32 25.16 9.84
N GLU A 197 15.22 25.69 11.07
CA GLU A 197 14.06 25.49 11.95
C GLU A 197 12.75 26.03 11.38
N THR A 198 12.84 27.00 10.45
CA THR A 198 11.69 27.66 9.81
C THR A 198 11.23 26.96 8.53
N THR A 199 11.86 25.85 8.14
CA THR A 199 11.58 25.06 6.92
C THR A 199 10.97 23.72 7.27
#